data_AF-A0A4Y9XML6-F1
#
_entry.id   AF-A0A4Y9XML6-F1
#
_cell.length_a   1.000
_cell.length_b   1.000
_cell.length_c   1.000
_cell.angle_alpha   90.00
_cell.angle_beta   90.00
_cell.angle_gamma   90.00
#
_symmetry.space_group_name_H-M   'P 1'
#
loop_
_entity.id
_entity.type
_entity.pdbx_description
1 polymer ?
#
loop_
_entity_poly.entity_id
_entity_poly.type
_entity_poly.pdbx_seq_one_letter_code
_entity_poly.pdbx_strand_id
1 'polypeptide(L)'
;MLRPRLRPGWTPSWRISGEHPLDAEDTNYIHPFPHLTDATRISDGKLVSIKRVFSNSVEVKIATYLRNPLFEKDTRNHCVPILDLFEDEQNASISSPFSGMADAVRVADA
;
A
#
# COMPACT_ATOMS: atom_id res chain seq x y z
N MET A 1 4.29 -9.01 -2.84
CA MET A 1 5.67 -8.93 -2.33
C MET A 1 5.98 -7.47 -2.03
N LEU A 2 6.21 -7.16 -0.75
CA LEU A 2 6.47 -5.79 -0.27
C LEU A 2 7.95 -5.42 -0.46
N ARG A 3 8.31 -4.13 -0.33
CA ARG A 3 9.72 -3.69 -0.33
C ARG A 3 10.54 -4.37 0.78
N PRO A 4 11.88 -4.51 0.64
CA PRO A 4 12.72 -5.26 1.57
C PRO A 4 12.54 -4.85 3.04
N ARG A 5 12.58 -3.55 3.35
CA ARG A 5 12.36 -3.00 4.71
C ARG A 5 11.06 -3.33 5.43
N LEU A 6 10.09 -3.88 4.70
CA LEU A 6 8.83 -4.34 5.27
C LEU A 6 8.83 -5.84 5.56
N ARG A 7 9.77 -6.63 5.02
CA ARG A 7 9.76 -8.09 5.18
C ARG A 7 10.30 -8.50 6.57
N PRO A 8 9.72 -9.52 7.22
CA PRO A 8 10.29 -10.09 8.44
C PRO A 8 11.76 -10.49 8.24
N GLY A 9 12.61 -10.18 9.23
CA GLY A 9 14.05 -10.47 9.17
C GLY A 9 14.89 -9.53 8.31
N TRP A 10 14.34 -8.43 7.79
CA TRP A 10 15.13 -7.41 7.08
C TRP A 10 16.26 -6.83 7.93
N THR A 11 17.38 -6.53 7.27
CA THR A 11 18.53 -5.80 7.80
C THR A 11 18.77 -4.59 6.89
N PRO A 12 19.03 -3.39 7.44
CA PRO A 12 19.18 -2.17 6.63
C PRO A 12 20.25 -2.27 5.53
N SER A 13 19.89 -1.88 4.31
CA SER A 13 20.76 -1.95 3.13
C SER A 13 22.10 -1.25 3.33
N TRP A 14 22.13 -0.10 4.01
CA TRP A 14 23.35 0.66 4.31
C TRP A 14 24.39 -0.12 5.13
N ARG A 15 23.98 -1.16 5.89
CA ARG A 15 24.92 -2.07 6.58
C ARG A 15 25.63 -3.05 5.64
N ILE A 16 25.15 -3.18 4.40
CA ILE A 16 25.65 -4.11 3.38
C ILE A 16 26.35 -3.33 2.26
N SER A 17 25.78 -2.20 1.81
CA SER A 17 26.37 -1.33 0.79
C SER A 17 27.47 -0.39 1.32
N GLY A 18 27.44 -0.04 2.61
CA GLY A 18 28.31 0.97 3.21
C GLY A 18 27.91 2.42 2.86
N GLU A 19 26.75 2.61 2.22
CA GLU A 19 26.17 3.92 1.94
C GLU A 19 25.82 4.67 3.24
N HIS A 20 25.70 5.99 3.14
CA HIS A 20 25.20 6.78 4.26
C HIS A 20 23.68 6.56 4.42
N PRO A 21 23.13 6.40 5.66
CA PRO A 21 21.75 5.92 5.84
C PRO A 21 20.65 6.80 5.24
N LEU A 22 20.90 8.09 4.97
CA LEU A 22 19.91 8.97 4.33
C LEU A 22 19.84 8.79 2.80
N ASP A 23 20.88 8.25 2.19
CA ASP A 23 21.00 8.07 0.74
C ASP A 23 20.55 6.67 0.28
N ALA A 24 20.40 5.74 1.24
CA ALA A 24 20.00 4.36 1.02
C ALA A 24 18.51 4.21 0.63
N GLU A 25 18.21 3.26 -0.27
CA GLU A 25 16.84 3.00 -0.76
C GLU A 25 15.81 2.83 0.37
N ASP A 26 16.19 2.13 1.43
CA ASP A 26 15.29 1.81 2.54
C ASP A 26 14.78 3.08 3.27
N THR A 27 15.50 4.20 3.19
CA THR A 27 15.15 5.49 3.79
C THR A 27 14.26 6.34 2.87
N ASN A 28 14.11 5.97 1.59
CA ASN A 28 13.14 6.59 0.69
C ASN A 28 11.70 6.13 1.03
N TYR A 29 11.08 6.84 1.98
CA TYR A 29 9.63 6.88 2.15
C TYR A 29 9.01 7.72 1.03
N ILE A 30 7.77 7.43 0.66
CA ILE A 30 6.99 8.28 -0.25
C ILE A 30 6.51 9.50 0.55
N HIS A 31 7.38 10.48 0.81
CA HIS A 31 6.98 11.74 1.45
C HIS A 31 6.04 12.54 0.52
N PRO A 32 4.94 13.15 1.01
CA PRO A 32 4.49 13.27 2.41
C PRO A 32 3.46 12.20 2.85
N PHE A 33 3.43 11.02 2.23
CA PHE A 33 2.42 9.97 2.41
C PHE A 33 2.96 8.72 3.16
N PRO A 34 3.23 8.78 4.48
CA PRO A 34 3.77 7.64 5.25
C PRO A 34 2.81 6.45 5.38
N HIS A 35 1.55 6.64 4.98
CA HIS A 35 0.52 5.59 4.91
C HIS A 35 0.44 4.95 3.50
N LEU A 36 1.39 5.25 2.60
CA LEU A 36 1.49 4.71 1.25
C LEU A 36 2.82 3.97 1.08
N THR A 37 2.78 2.80 0.46
CA THR A 37 3.98 2.06 0.00
C THR A 37 3.71 1.42 -1.36
N ASP A 38 4.77 1.23 -2.13
CA ASP A 38 4.77 0.39 -3.32
C ASP A 38 4.99 -1.10 -2.98
N ALA A 39 4.58 -1.98 -3.89
CA ALA A 39 4.78 -3.42 -3.82
C ALA A 39 4.67 -4.06 -5.21
N THR A 40 5.16 -5.29 -5.36
CA THR A 40 4.94 -6.14 -6.56
C THR A 40 3.85 -7.16 -6.28
N ARG A 41 2.78 -7.25 -7.08
CA ARG A 41 1.78 -8.33 -6.95
C ARG A 41 2.40 -9.67 -7.36
N ILE A 42 2.16 -10.70 -6.55
CA ILE A 42 2.78 -12.03 -6.74
C ILE A 42 2.14 -12.78 -7.91
N SER A 43 0.84 -12.59 -8.16
CA SER A 43 0.10 -13.36 -9.18
C SER A 43 0.27 -12.90 -10.63
N ASP A 44 0.82 -11.70 -10.89
CA ASP A 44 1.06 -11.19 -12.25
C ASP A 44 2.32 -10.32 -12.38
N GLY A 45 3.11 -10.14 -11.32
CA GLY A 45 4.36 -9.35 -11.35
C GLY A 45 4.18 -7.83 -11.47
N LYS A 46 2.95 -7.30 -11.50
CA LYS A 46 2.72 -5.86 -11.63
C LYS A 46 3.20 -5.08 -10.40
N LEU A 47 3.74 -3.87 -10.64
CA LEU A 47 3.89 -2.86 -9.58
C LEU A 47 2.51 -2.37 -9.15
N VAL A 48 2.30 -2.19 -7.85
CA VAL A 48 1.04 -1.75 -7.25
C VAL A 48 1.31 -0.81 -6.09
N SER A 49 0.42 0.15 -5.84
CA SER A 49 0.45 0.90 -4.59
C SER A 49 -0.40 0.22 -3.52
N ILE A 50 -0.06 0.46 -2.26
CA ILE A 50 -0.69 -0.05 -1.05
C ILE A 50 -0.91 1.17 -0.13
N LYS A 51 -2.16 1.62 -0.01
CA LYS A 51 -2.53 2.74 0.86
C LYS A 51 -3.31 2.25 2.09
N ARG A 52 -2.80 2.56 3.28
CA ARG A 52 -3.48 2.33 4.54
C ARG A 52 -4.56 3.39 4.81
N VAL A 53 -5.71 2.94 5.28
CA VAL A 53 -6.92 3.75 5.53
C VAL A 53 -7.69 3.20 6.73
N PHE A 54 -8.52 4.02 7.37
CA PHE A 54 -9.46 3.52 8.38
C PHE A 54 -10.63 2.80 7.70
N SER A 55 -10.93 1.56 8.11
CA SER A 55 -11.92 0.66 7.47
C SER A 55 -13.31 1.29 7.32
N ASN A 56 -13.75 2.06 8.32
CA ASN A 56 -15.06 2.73 8.33
C ASN A 56 -15.08 4.14 7.71
N SER A 57 -13.98 4.58 7.09
CA SER A 57 -13.85 5.92 6.51
C SER A 57 -14.81 6.20 5.35
N VAL A 58 -15.05 7.49 5.09
CA VAL A 58 -15.78 7.95 3.89
C VAL A 58 -15.03 7.56 2.62
N GLU A 59 -13.69 7.53 2.65
CA GLU A 59 -12.86 7.08 1.54
C GLU A 59 -13.18 5.64 1.15
N VAL A 60 -13.09 4.68 2.08
CA VAL A 60 -13.40 3.26 1.80
C VAL A 60 -14.81 3.08 1.24
N LYS A 61 -15.79 3.86 1.73
CA LYS A 61 -17.18 3.81 1.25
C LYS A 61 -17.33 4.30 -0.19
N ILE A 62 -16.78 5.47 -0.52
CA ILE A 62 -16.79 6.02 -1.90
C ILE A 62 -16.03 5.08 -2.84
N ALA A 63 -14.84 4.65 -2.43
CA ALA A 63 -13.95 3.84 -3.24
C ALA A 63 -14.59 2.45 -3.51
N THR A 64 -15.18 1.81 -2.51
CA THR A 64 -15.90 0.53 -2.68
C THR A 64 -17.15 0.67 -3.55
N TYR A 65 -17.87 1.79 -3.45
CA TYR A 65 -19.00 2.09 -4.35
C TYR A 65 -18.53 2.17 -5.81
N LEU A 66 -17.47 2.92 -6.10
CA LEU A 66 -16.93 3.10 -7.45
C LEU A 66 -16.23 1.84 -8.02
N ARG A 67 -15.84 0.90 -7.15
CA ARG A 67 -15.35 -0.45 -7.53
C ARG A 67 -16.48 -1.40 -7.96
N ASN A 68 -17.76 -1.07 -7.71
CA ASN A 68 -18.87 -1.96 -8.04
C ASN A 68 -18.90 -2.28 -9.56
N PRO A 69 -19.09 -3.54 -9.99
CA PRO A 69 -19.13 -3.92 -11.42
C PRO A 69 -20.12 -3.16 -12.30
N LEU A 70 -21.13 -2.50 -11.71
CA LEU A 70 -22.04 -1.58 -12.41
C LEU A 70 -21.35 -0.29 -12.88
N PHE A 71 -20.34 0.19 -12.13
CA PHE A 71 -19.58 1.41 -12.43
C PHE A 71 -18.17 1.11 -12.96
N GLU A 72 -17.61 -0.08 -12.71
CA GLU A 72 -16.32 -0.53 -13.29
C GLU A 72 -16.32 -0.49 -14.83
N LYS A 73 -17.50 -0.65 -15.45
CA LYS A 73 -17.71 -0.60 -16.90
C LYS A 73 -18.32 0.72 -17.41
N ASP A 74 -18.57 1.67 -16.51
CA ASP A 74 -19.07 2.99 -16.89
C ASP A 74 -17.91 3.84 -17.39
N THR A 75 -17.96 4.29 -18.65
CA THR A 75 -16.89 5.08 -19.27
C THR A 75 -16.68 6.45 -18.60
N ARG A 76 -17.56 6.87 -17.70
CA ARG A 76 -17.42 8.09 -16.88
C ARG A 76 -16.63 7.85 -15.58
N ASN A 77 -16.40 6.60 -15.20
CA ASN A 77 -15.68 6.23 -13.99
C ASN A 77 -14.16 6.30 -14.20
N HIS A 78 -13.60 7.49 -14.12
CA HIS A 78 -12.14 7.72 -14.23
C HIS A 78 -11.40 7.52 -12.90
N CYS A 79 -12.03 6.94 -11.88
CA CYS A 79 -11.36 6.69 -10.60
C CYS A 79 -10.42 5.47 -10.70
N VAL A 80 -9.27 5.55 -10.04
CA VAL A 80 -8.26 4.48 -10.11
C VAL A 80 -8.84 3.20 -9.52
N PRO A 81 -8.85 2.07 -10.27
CA PRO A 81 -9.57 0.87 -9.87
C PRO A 81 -8.94 0.23 -8.62
N ILE A 82 -9.79 -0.13 -7.65
CA ILE A 82 -9.37 -0.85 -6.44
C ILE A 82 -9.27 -2.32 -6.77
N LEU A 83 -8.04 -2.78 -6.92
CA LEU A 83 -7.78 -4.14 -7.38
C LEU A 83 -7.72 -5.17 -6.22
N ASP A 84 -7.77 -4.73 -4.96
CA ASP A 84 -7.97 -5.57 -3.76
C ASP A 84 -8.39 -4.74 -2.52
N LEU A 85 -8.92 -5.38 -1.48
CA LEU A 85 -9.18 -4.80 -0.16
C LEU A 85 -9.15 -5.91 0.92
N PHE A 86 -8.37 -5.70 1.98
CA PHE A 86 -8.22 -6.61 3.14
C PHE A 86 -7.99 -5.79 4.42
N GLU A 87 -8.08 -6.43 5.58
CA GLU A 87 -7.93 -5.82 6.92
C GLU A 87 -6.64 -6.33 7.60
N ASP A 88 -6.01 -5.49 8.45
CA ASP A 88 -4.93 -5.90 9.34
C ASP A 88 -5.44 -6.75 10.53
N GLU A 89 -5.18 -8.06 10.48
CA GLU A 89 -5.52 -9.04 11.53
C GLU A 89 -5.00 -8.67 12.93
N GLN A 90 -3.99 -7.79 13.03
CA GLN A 90 -3.42 -7.35 14.30
C GLN A 90 -4.07 -6.08 14.88
N ASN A 91 -4.93 -5.35 14.15
CA ASN A 91 -5.57 -4.14 14.69
C ASN A 91 -6.94 -3.77 14.06
N ALA A 92 -8.01 -4.39 14.55
CA ALA A 92 -9.38 -4.17 14.09
C ALA A 92 -9.99 -2.77 14.41
N SER A 93 -9.32 -1.93 15.20
CA SER A 93 -9.91 -0.66 15.72
C SER A 93 -9.30 0.61 15.14
N ILE A 94 -7.99 0.57 14.81
CA ILE A 94 -7.22 1.66 14.22
C ILE A 94 -6.23 1.01 13.25
N SER A 95 -6.01 1.56 12.06
CA SER A 95 -5.00 1.07 11.13
C SER A 95 -3.56 1.38 11.62
N SER A 96 -3.11 0.58 12.60
CA SER A 96 -1.82 0.40 13.30
C SER A 96 -0.86 1.59 13.59
N PRO A 97 -0.52 1.87 14.87
CA PRO A 97 0.67 2.63 15.24
C PRO A 97 1.91 1.71 15.42
N PHE A 98 2.77 1.65 14.40
CA PHE A 98 4.15 1.11 14.48
C PHE A 98 4.36 -0.27 15.13
N SER A 99 3.58 -1.27 14.69
CA SER A 99 4.08 -2.65 14.58
C SER A 99 3.34 -3.35 13.44
N GLY A 100 4.07 -4.08 12.61
CA GLY A 100 3.53 -4.78 11.43
C GLY A 100 3.10 -3.88 10.26
N MET A 101 3.02 -4.50 9.09
CA MET A 101 2.09 -4.11 8.02
C MET A 101 0.78 -4.86 8.29
N ALA A 102 -0.38 -4.41 7.80
CA ALA A 102 -0.57 -3.74 6.52
C ALA A 102 -1.82 -2.84 6.47
N ASP A 103 -2.23 -2.50 5.25
CA ASP A 103 -3.60 -2.20 4.78
C ASP A 103 -3.46 -1.65 3.34
N ALA A 104 -4.30 -2.09 2.40
CA ALA A 104 -4.18 -1.71 1.00
C ALA A 104 -5.51 -1.32 0.33
N VAL A 105 -5.78 -0.02 0.21
CA VAL A 105 -6.46 0.48 -0.99
C VAL A 105 -5.43 0.42 -2.12
N ARG A 106 -5.63 -0.52 -3.03
CA ARG A 106 -4.70 -0.77 -4.14
C ARG A 106 -4.93 0.22 -5.29
N VAL A 107 -4.14 1.28 -5.31
CA VAL A 107 -4.06 2.25 -6.43
C VAL A 107 -3.24 1.62 -7.55
N ALA A 108 -3.78 1.63 -8.77
CA ALA A 108 -3.27 0.91 -9.93
C ALA A 108 -2.19 1.69 -10.71
N ASP A 109 -1.45 0.91 -11.50
CA ASP A 109 -0.49 1.20 -12.57
C ASP A 109 -0.20 2.68 -12.88
N ALA A 110 1.08 3.05 -12.77
CA ALA A 110 1.69 4.29 -13.26
C ALA A 110 2.46 4.05 -14.58
#